data_AF-A0A927F3M6-F1
#
_entry.id   AF-A0A927F3M6-F1
#
_cell.length_a   1.000
_cell.length_b   1.000
_cell.length_c   1.000
_cell.angle_alpha   90.00
_cell.angle_beta   90.00
_cell.angle_gamma   90.00
#
_symmetry.space_group_name_H-M   'P 1'
#
loop_
_entity.id
_entity.type
_entity.pdbx_description
1 polymer ?
#
loop_
_entity_poly.entity_id
_entity_poly.type
_entity_poly.pdbx_seq_one_letter_code
_entity_poly.pdbx_strand_id
1 'polypeptide(L)'
;MTFIEPGLYIRNGFAEGPLADAALSRAARAGRLLDELQERAPMMTNGQLRDGVYRALRRFTQEQPPMCQVDNITALIRRGVCIDWPASDRLPCA
;
A
#
# COMPACT_ATOMS: atom_id res chain seq x y z
N MET A 1 2.85 -4.36 24.27
CA MET A 1 1.45 -4.11 23.88
C MET A 1 1.15 -2.67 24.28
N THR A 2 0.83 -1.82 23.31
CA THR A 2 0.49 -0.41 23.52
C THR A 2 -1.02 -0.29 23.45
N PHE A 3 -1.60 0.28 24.50
CA PHE A 3 -3.04 0.51 24.62
C PHE A 3 -3.34 1.93 24.17
N ILE A 4 -4.21 2.10 23.17
CA ILE A 4 -4.67 3.43 22.74
C ILE A 4 -5.97 3.76 23.48
N GLU A 5 -6.95 2.85 23.41
CA GLU A 5 -8.24 2.94 24.08
C GLU A 5 -8.86 1.53 24.22
N PRO A 6 -9.96 1.34 24.98
CA PRO A 6 -10.60 0.03 25.09
C PRO A 6 -10.98 -0.53 23.70
N GLY A 7 -10.43 -1.67 23.34
CA GLY A 7 -10.61 -2.32 22.03
C GLY A 7 -9.55 -1.99 20.98
N LEU A 8 -8.74 -0.93 21.16
CA LEU A 8 -7.68 -0.54 20.23
C LEU A 8 -6.29 -0.77 20.83
N TYR A 9 -5.56 -1.73 20.26
CA TYR A 9 -4.26 -2.15 20.76
C TYR A 9 -3.24 -2.32 19.64
N ILE A 10 -1.97 -2.12 19.99
CA ILE A 10 -0.82 -2.45 19.15
C ILE A 10 0.03 -3.48 19.88
N ARG A 11 0.37 -4.60 19.24
CA ARG A 11 1.25 -5.62 19.79
C ARG A 11 2.44 -5.85 18.87
N ASN A 12 3.65 -5.75 19.42
CA ASN A 12 4.90 -5.91 18.67
C ASN A 12 4.99 -5.01 17.42
N GLY A 13 4.43 -3.80 17.48
CA GLY A 13 4.37 -2.90 16.32
C GLY A 13 3.30 -3.25 15.29
N PHE A 14 2.36 -4.16 15.58
CA PHE A 14 1.24 -4.51 14.71
C PHE A 14 -0.09 -4.09 15.33
N ALA A 15 -1.00 -3.61 14.50
CA ALA A 15 -2.37 -3.32 14.90
C ALA A 15 -3.10 -4.61 15.32
N GLU A 16 -3.90 -4.56 16.39
CA GLU A 16 -4.86 -5.59 16.78
C GLU A 16 -6.28 -4.98 16.87
N GLY A 17 -7.31 -5.81 16.72
CA GLY A 17 -8.71 -5.37 16.80
C GLY A 17 -9.14 -4.42 15.66
N PRO A 18 -9.97 -3.41 15.90
CA PRO A 18 -10.47 -2.48 14.86
C PRO A 18 -9.36 -1.73 14.10
N LEU A 19 -8.18 -1.55 14.70
CA LEU A 19 -7.02 -0.99 14.00
C LEU A 19 -6.49 -1.95 12.95
N ALA A 20 -6.49 -3.25 13.23
CA ALA A 20 -6.06 -4.28 12.28
C ALA A 20 -7.03 -4.31 11.09
N ASP A 21 -8.33 -4.24 11.35
CA ASP A 21 -9.36 -4.18 10.31
C ASP A 21 -9.24 -2.92 9.45
N ALA A 22 -8.99 -1.76 10.06
CA ALA A 22 -8.77 -0.51 9.34
C ALA A 22 -7.49 -0.56 8.47
N ALA A 23 -6.41 -1.14 9.01
CA ALA A 23 -5.17 -1.34 8.28
C ALA A 23 -5.39 -2.32 7.10
N LEU A 24 -6.03 -3.46 7.33
CA LEU A 24 -6.40 -4.44 6.29
C LEU A 24 -7.25 -3.81 5.19
N SER A 25 -8.26 -3.03 5.57
CA SER A 25 -9.11 -2.31 4.62
C SER A 25 -8.33 -1.31 3.76
N ARG A 26 -7.29 -0.68 4.33
CA ARG A 26 -6.38 0.22 3.62
C ARG A 26 -5.47 -0.55 2.67
N ALA A 27 -4.92 -1.67 3.12
CA ALA A 27 -4.11 -2.57 2.30
C ALA A 27 -4.89 -3.12 1.11
N ALA A 28 -6.12 -3.59 1.32
CA ALA A 28 -6.99 -4.06 0.25
C ALA A 28 -7.32 -2.96 -0.77
N ARG A 29 -7.55 -1.72 -0.31
CA ARG A 29 -7.79 -0.59 -1.21
C ARG A 29 -6.54 -0.19 -2.00
N ALA A 30 -5.37 -0.20 -1.38
CA ALA A 30 -4.12 0.09 -2.06
C ALA A 30 -3.75 -1.00 -3.08
N GLY A 31 -4.00 -2.28 -2.74
CA GLY A 31 -3.85 -3.42 -3.65
C GLY A 31 -4.71 -3.25 -4.90
N ARG A 32 -6.02 -3.00 -4.75
CA ARG A 32 -6.92 -2.75 -5.89
C ARG A 32 -6.46 -1.60 -6.78
N LEU A 33 -5.95 -0.51 -6.18
CA LEU A 33 -5.41 0.62 -6.96
C LEU A 33 -4.17 0.20 -7.75
N LEU A 34 -3.31 -0.65 -7.20
CA LEU A 34 -2.16 -1.19 -7.92
C LEU A 34 -2.56 -2.16 -9.02
N ASP A 35 -3.57 -3.01 -8.80
CA ASP A 35 -4.12 -3.90 -9.82
C ASP A 35 -4.65 -3.11 -11.01
N GLU A 36 -5.46 -2.08 -10.75
CA GLU A 36 -5.95 -1.16 -11.80
C GLU A 36 -4.82 -0.45 -12.54
N LEU A 37 -3.75 -0.06 -11.83
CA LEU A 37 -2.57 0.56 -12.45
C LEU A 37 -1.80 -0.41 -13.32
N GLN A 38 -1.70 -1.68 -12.92
CA GLN A 38 -1.05 -2.74 -13.69
C GLN A 38 -1.82 -3.03 -14.98
N GLU A 39 -3.15 -3.13 -14.91
CA GLU A 39 -4.02 -3.33 -16.07
C GLU A 39 -3.94 -2.15 -17.06
N ARG A 40 -3.93 -0.91 -16.54
CA ARG A 40 -3.93 0.30 -17.36
C ARG A 40 -2.55 0.77 -17.77
N ALA A 41 -1.48 0.19 -17.23
CA ALA A 41 -0.10 0.57 -17.50
C ALA A 41 0.26 0.70 -18.99
N PRO A 42 -0.24 -0.15 -19.91
CA PRO A 42 0.05 -0.02 -21.34
C PRO A 42 -0.48 1.28 -21.96
N MET A 43 -1.57 1.83 -21.42
CA MET A 43 -2.24 3.04 -21.93
C MET A 43 -1.78 4.32 -21.23
N MET A 44 -0.95 4.21 -20.20
CA MET A 44 -0.51 5.33 -19.37
C MET A 44 0.89 5.82 -19.80
N THR A 45 1.12 7.12 -19.65
CA THR A 45 2.47 7.67 -19.70
C THR A 45 3.25 7.27 -18.44
N ASN A 46 4.59 7.28 -18.51
CA ASN A 46 5.41 7.02 -17.32
C ASN A 46 5.10 7.99 -16.16
N GLY A 47 4.79 9.25 -16.48
CA GLY A 47 4.41 10.25 -15.47
C GLY A 47 3.08 9.92 -14.78
N GLN A 48 2.08 9.49 -15.55
CA GLN A 48 0.78 9.07 -15.00
C GLN A 48 0.91 7.80 -14.15
N LEU A 49 1.69 6.83 -14.62
CA LEU A 49 1.91 5.57 -13.89
C LEU A 49 2.63 5.84 -12.56
N ARG A 50 3.68 6.68 -12.59
CA ARG A 50 4.44 7.09 -11.41
C ARG A 50 3.56 7.81 -10.37
N ASP A 51 2.73 8.75 -10.81
CA ASP A 51 1.78 9.45 -9.92
C ASP A 51 0.75 8.48 -9.33
N GLY A 52 0.24 7.55 -10.13
CA GLY A 52 -0.64 6.49 -9.66
C GLY A 52 0.00 5.63 -8.56
N VAL A 53 1.21 5.14 -8.80
CA VAL A 53 1.98 4.34 -7.83
C VAL A 53 2.24 5.15 -6.56
N TYR A 54 2.65 6.42 -6.68
CA TYR A 54 2.86 7.32 -5.54
C TYR A 54 1.59 7.44 -4.67
N ARG A 55 0.42 7.65 -5.30
CA ARG A 55 -0.85 7.76 -4.58
C ARG A 55 -1.25 6.46 -3.92
N ALA A 56 -1.04 5.31 -4.57
CA ALA A 56 -1.34 4.00 -4.00
C ALA A 56 -0.49 3.72 -2.76
N LEU A 57 0.83 3.95 -2.86
CA LEU A 57 1.77 3.76 -1.73
C LEU A 57 1.49 4.72 -0.59
N ARG A 58 1.29 6.02 -0.87
CA ARG A 58 0.95 7.02 0.14
C ARG A 58 -0.35 6.65 0.87
N ARG A 59 -1.32 6.08 0.16
CA ARG A 59 -2.58 5.64 0.76
C ARG A 59 -2.42 4.40 1.62
N PHE A 60 -1.45 3.54 1.32
CA PHE A 60 -1.11 2.37 2.10
C PHE A 60 -0.34 2.73 3.38
N THR A 61 0.79 3.42 3.25
CA THR A 61 1.67 3.76 4.37
C THR A 61 1.13 4.90 5.22
N GLN A 62 0.20 5.68 4.69
CA GLN A 62 -0.22 6.98 5.26
C GLN A 62 0.91 8.02 5.36
N GLU A 63 2.09 7.69 4.81
CA GLU A 63 3.29 8.51 4.84
C GLU A 63 3.71 8.87 3.41
N GLN A 64 4.68 9.78 3.29
CA GLN A 64 5.28 10.07 1.99
C GLN A 64 6.16 8.87 1.56
N PRO A 65 5.80 8.16 0.48
CA PRO A 65 6.57 7.02 0.04
C PRO A 65 7.94 7.46 -0.51
N PRO A 66 9.02 6.72 -0.23
CA PRO A 66 10.33 6.99 -0.82
C PRO A 66 10.25 7.00 -2.35
N MET A 67 10.78 8.04 -3.00
CA MET A 67 10.71 8.16 -4.46
C MET A 67 11.42 7.00 -5.18
N CYS A 68 12.50 6.46 -4.60
CA CYS A 68 13.16 5.27 -5.14
C CYS A 68 12.23 4.04 -5.18
N GLN A 69 11.35 3.88 -4.19
CA GLN A 69 10.38 2.79 -4.15
C GLN A 69 9.31 2.99 -5.23
N VAL A 70 8.81 4.21 -5.39
CA VAL A 70 7.86 4.59 -6.44
C VAL A 70 8.43 4.31 -7.83
N ASP A 71 9.68 4.73 -8.06
CA ASP A 71 10.36 4.58 -9.35
C ASP A 71 10.63 3.10 -9.68
N ASN A 72 11.04 2.31 -8.69
CA ASN A 72 11.23 0.86 -8.85
C ASN A 72 9.93 0.14 -9.18
N ILE A 73 8.84 0.41 -8.44
CA ILE A 73 7.53 -0.21 -8.70
C ILE A 73 7.01 0.20 -10.07
N THR A 74 7.12 1.49 -10.42
CA THR A 74 6.75 1.99 -11.75
C THR A 74 7.50 1.25 -12.86
N ALA A 75 8.80 1.03 -12.69
CA ALA A 75 9.62 0.30 -13.67
C ALA A 75 9.23 -1.18 -13.78
N LEU A 76 8.91 -1.84 -12.66
CA LEU A 76 8.44 -3.23 -12.63
C LEU A 76 7.10 -3.38 -13.37
N ILE A 77 6.12 -2.53 -13.05
CA ILE A 77 4.81 -2.53 -13.72
C ILE A 77 4.98 -2.29 -15.23
N ARG A 78 5.86 -1.35 -15.61
CA ARG A 78 6.11 -1.05 -17.03
C ARG A 78 6.73 -2.22 -17.79
N ARG A 79 7.46 -3.10 -17.10
CA ARG A 79 8.02 -4.34 -17.65
C ARG A 79 7.01 -5.50 -17.69
N GLY A 80 5.77 -5.26 -17.25
CA GLY A 80 4.75 -6.30 -17.16
C GLY A 80 4.95 -7.27 -15.99
N VAL A 81 5.76 -6.91 -14.99
CA VAL A 81 5.90 -7.70 -13.78
C VAL A 81 4.64 -7.52 -12.95
N CYS A 82 3.90 -8.60 -12.74
CA CYS A 82 2.79 -8.62 -11.79
C CYS A 82 3.35 -8.47 -10.37
N ILE A 83 2.95 -7.42 -9.69
CA ILE A 83 3.27 -7.16 -8.30
C ILE A 83 2.07 -7.62 -7.49
N ASP A 84 2.17 -8.80 -6.91
CA ASP A 84 1.21 -9.23 -5.90
C ASP A 84 1.37 -8.33 -4.68
N TRP A 85 0.35 -7.53 -4.41
CA TRP A 85 0.33 -6.71 -3.21
C TRP A 85 -0.04 -7.61 -2.01
N PRO A 86 0.87 -7.86 -1.06
CA PRO A 86 0.51 -8.64 0.11
C PRO A 86 -0.44 -7.78 0.95
N ALA A 87 -1.73 -8.09 0.89
CA ALA A 87 -2.66 -7.73 1.97
C ALA A 87 -2.27 -8.59 3.19
N SER A 88 -1.11 -8.28 3.78
CA SER A 88 -0.61 -9.01 4.93
C SER A 88 -1.51 -8.64 6.12
N ASP A 89 -2.09 -9.62 6.80
CA ASP A 89 -2.88 -9.45 8.03
C ASP A 89 -2.09 -8.77 9.18
N ARG A 90 -0.80 -8.54 8.97
CA ARG A 90 0.13 -7.92 9.91
C ARG A 90 0.74 -6.69 9.28
N LEU A 91 -0.03 -5.61 9.31
CA LEU A 91 0.47 -4.31 8.88
C LEU A 91 1.26 -3.67 10.01
N PRO A 92 2.51 -3.25 9.77
CA PRO A 92 3.27 -2.51 10.76
C PRO A 92 2.54 -1.20 11.06
N CYS A 93 2.28 -0.95 12.33
CA CYS A 93 1.91 0.36 12.84
C CYS A 93 3.19 1.20 12.94
N ALA A 94 3.18 2.35 12.26
CA ALA A 94 4.15 3.42 12.43
C ALA A 94 4.03 4.07 13.82
#